data_AF-A0A946YKS4-F1
#
_entry.id   AF-A0A946YKS4-F1
#
_cell.length_a   1.000
_cell.length_b   1.000
_cell.length_c   1.000
_cell.angle_alpha   90.00
_cell.angle_beta   90.00
_cell.angle_gamma   90.00
#
_symmetry.space_group_name_H-M   'P 1'
#
loop_
_entity.id
_entity.type
_entity.pdbx_description
1 polymer ?
#
loop_
_entity_poly.entity_id
_entity_poly.type
_entity_poly.pdbx_seq_one_letter_code
_entity_poly.pdbx_strand_id
1 'polypeptide(L)'
;MVCFALDTTELRKSCVLLTLSLTLLSVNKVYAADEPALTFGALYEQQCAVCHGPELLGEALGVPLVGGDLLHGQSLEELAQSIAEGYPGSGMPAWSETLSTDQIRTLAVFIAEERDAMPMGAFNISTPIILPEELVVTNKHSFMVEPVVEGLDELVFSMEILPDGQFLVTEKTRGLRLISADGQNSTMIQGTPTAYHDGASARRGMGWLLEVMLHPEYSENGWIYLQYGDRCEDCNSRSSRFNMPVSMNKIVRGRIEDDQWVDQETIFEFDVETYQLGSDMAAGGRIAIDDEGHLFFSIGAKHIDTMSGVQDLSMPWGKIHRINLDGSVPQDNPYVGDPDALDSIWSRGHRSPQGLDINPLNGDLWSTEHGPRGGDELNFIEAGNNYGWPLHSLGLNYSGTEVNFGRDELELFRIEDIEMPKVDFTPSPAVSSIVFYQGDAFPERKDDILLGTLKSQQLFRFSIDENRVIEQEILLDDFARVKDIESGVDGEIYLLLENSEGSKIVRLAPEIIDAP
;
A
#
# COMPACT_ATOMS: atom_id res chain seq x y z
N MET A 1 49.72 50.84 -6.24
CA MET A 1 50.48 51.95 -6.85
C MET A 1 51.32 52.60 -5.74
N VAL A 2 52.51 53.10 -6.05
CA VAL A 2 53.54 53.62 -5.11
C VAL A 2 54.35 52.53 -4.39
N CYS A 3 55.67 52.55 -4.65
CA CYS A 3 56.74 51.82 -3.96
C CYS A 3 57.54 52.79 -3.05
N PHE A 4 58.34 52.26 -2.12
CA PHE A 4 59.74 52.62 -1.76
C PHE A 4 60.12 51.69 -0.57
N ALA A 5 61.16 50.85 -0.61
CA ALA A 5 62.61 51.15 -0.52
C ALA A 5 62.99 51.79 0.84
N LEU A 6 64.01 51.40 1.60
CA LEU A 6 65.10 50.41 1.53
C LEU A 6 65.51 50.07 3.02
N ASP A 7 66.55 49.33 3.44
CA ASP A 7 67.79 48.83 2.82
C ASP A 7 68.29 47.49 3.48
N THR A 8 69.62 47.33 3.61
CA THR A 8 70.46 46.22 4.10
C THR A 8 70.92 46.38 5.57
N THR A 9 71.63 45.49 6.29
CA THR A 9 72.38 44.21 6.08
C THR A 9 72.42 43.48 7.45
N GLU A 10 72.53 42.16 7.66
CA GLU A 10 73.62 41.18 7.38
C GLU A 10 73.19 39.80 7.97
N LEU A 11 74.00 38.74 7.78
CA LEU A 11 73.97 37.40 8.37
C LEU A 11 72.87 36.41 7.91
N ARG A 12 73.32 35.46 7.08
CA ARG A 12 72.56 34.34 6.51
C ARG A 12 72.63 33.07 7.38
N LYS A 13 71.49 32.37 7.44
CA LYS A 13 71.33 30.90 7.55
C LYS A 13 71.85 30.18 8.81
N SER A 14 70.92 29.79 9.69
CA SER A 14 70.34 28.42 9.67
C SER A 14 69.45 28.17 10.89
N CYS A 15 68.12 28.17 10.71
CA CYS A 15 67.17 27.43 11.54
C CYS A 15 65.84 27.30 10.79
N VAL A 16 65.33 26.07 10.70
CA VAL A 16 63.97 25.78 10.24
C VAL A 16 63.04 26.05 11.42
N LEU A 17 62.00 26.85 11.21
CA LEU A 17 61.00 27.16 12.24
C LEU A 17 59.60 26.88 11.68
N LEU A 18 58.90 25.96 12.35
CA LEU A 18 57.55 25.49 12.00
C LEU A 18 56.57 26.66 11.96
N THR A 19 55.82 26.80 10.88
CA THR A 19 54.52 27.48 10.91
C THR A 19 53.46 26.49 11.40
N LEU A 20 52.87 26.80 12.56
CA LEU A 20 51.84 25.97 13.18
C LEU A 20 50.49 26.18 12.47
N SER A 21 50.14 25.32 11.52
CA SER A 21 48.81 25.28 10.92
C SER A 21 47.83 24.64 11.90
N LEU A 22 46.86 25.42 12.39
CA LEU A 22 45.80 24.92 13.26
C LEU A 22 44.72 24.21 12.41
N THR A 23 44.97 22.96 12.02
CA THR A 23 43.93 22.09 11.47
C THR A 23 43.01 21.63 12.60
N LEU A 24 41.79 22.16 12.61
CA LEU A 24 40.66 21.55 13.33
C LEU A 24 40.49 20.12 12.81
N LEU A 25 40.74 19.14 13.68
CA LEU A 25 40.39 17.74 13.43
C LEU A 25 38.86 17.60 13.54
N SER A 26 38.17 17.90 12.44
CA SER A 26 36.84 17.34 12.22
C SER A 26 36.98 15.82 12.18
N VAL A 27 36.44 15.13 13.18
CA VAL A 27 36.28 13.67 13.14
C VAL A 27 35.18 13.37 12.13
N ASN A 28 35.55 13.39 10.85
CA ASN A 28 34.76 12.75 9.82
C ASN A 28 34.77 11.27 10.15
N LYS A 29 33.69 10.77 10.77
CA LYS A 29 33.26 9.39 10.50
C LYS A 29 33.04 9.33 8.99
N VAL A 30 34.06 8.91 8.27
CA VAL A 30 33.89 8.32 6.96
C VAL A 30 33.10 7.06 7.24
N TYR A 31 31.78 7.14 7.10
CA TYR A 31 31.02 5.96 6.74
C TYR A 31 31.72 5.40 5.52
N ALA A 32 32.19 4.15 5.61
CA ALA A 32 32.49 3.41 4.40
C ALA A 32 31.20 3.47 3.57
N ALA A 33 31.28 3.91 2.31
CA ALA A 33 30.20 3.63 1.40
C ALA A 33 30.19 2.11 1.27
N ASP A 34 29.16 1.47 1.82
CA ASP A 34 28.94 0.05 1.56
C ASP A 34 28.89 -0.15 0.04
N GLU A 35 29.51 -1.23 -0.44
CA GLU A 35 29.37 -1.62 -1.85
C GLU A 35 27.88 -1.67 -2.18
N PRO A 36 27.43 -1.04 -3.28
CA PRO A 36 26.01 -0.97 -3.59
C PRO A 36 25.45 -2.38 -3.65
N ALA A 37 24.48 -2.67 -2.78
CA ALA A 37 23.86 -3.98 -2.69
C ALA A 37 23.49 -4.46 -4.09
N LEU A 38 24.00 -5.63 -4.47
CA LEU A 38 23.70 -6.23 -5.76
C LEU A 38 22.20 -6.38 -5.86
N THR A 39 21.59 -5.71 -6.85
CA THR A 39 20.16 -5.84 -7.09
C THR A 39 19.81 -7.32 -7.30
N PHE A 40 18.62 -7.74 -6.89
CA PHE A 40 18.17 -9.14 -6.92
C PHE A 40 18.61 -9.91 -8.18
N GLY A 41 18.34 -9.36 -9.37
CA GLY A 41 18.74 -9.96 -10.64
C GLY A 41 20.26 -10.01 -10.86
N ALA A 42 21.02 -9.01 -10.38
CA ALA A 42 22.49 -9.03 -10.46
C ALA A 42 23.12 -10.06 -9.50
N LEU A 43 22.49 -10.35 -8.35
CA LEU A 43 22.92 -11.44 -7.46
C LEU A 43 22.61 -12.81 -8.10
N TYR A 44 21.41 -12.98 -8.66
CA TYR A 44 21.04 -14.19 -9.40
C TYR A 44 21.95 -14.44 -10.62
N GLU A 45 22.22 -13.41 -11.42
CA GLU A 45 23.07 -13.50 -12.61
C GLU A 45 24.51 -13.95 -12.26
N GLN A 46 25.03 -13.52 -11.12
CA GLN A 46 26.38 -13.87 -10.68
C GLN A 46 26.49 -15.28 -10.10
N GLN A 47 25.47 -15.77 -9.41
CA GLN A 47 25.55 -17.00 -8.61
C GLN A 47 24.78 -18.18 -9.22
N CYS A 48 23.62 -17.92 -9.82
CA CYS A 48 22.62 -18.94 -10.18
C CYS A 48 22.45 -19.11 -11.70
N ALA A 49 22.53 -18.03 -12.48
CA ALA A 49 22.27 -18.07 -13.93
C ALA A 49 23.21 -19.01 -14.72
N VAL A 50 24.42 -19.28 -14.22
CA VAL A 50 25.36 -20.27 -14.81
C VAL A 50 24.81 -21.70 -14.83
N CYS A 51 23.90 -22.03 -13.91
CA CYS A 51 23.23 -23.34 -13.82
C CYS A 51 21.80 -23.30 -14.35
N HIS A 52 21.07 -22.21 -14.11
CA HIS A 52 19.63 -22.13 -14.35
C HIS A 52 19.24 -21.22 -15.53
N GLY A 53 20.22 -20.64 -16.22
CA GLY A 53 20.03 -19.65 -17.29
C GLY A 53 19.64 -18.26 -16.74
N PRO A 54 19.91 -17.17 -17.48
CA PRO A 54 19.51 -15.82 -17.08
C PRO A 54 17.97 -15.64 -17.05
N GLU A 55 17.24 -16.43 -17.84
CA GLU A 55 15.76 -16.44 -17.93
C GLU A 55 15.12 -17.53 -17.05
N LEU A 56 15.87 -18.17 -16.15
CA LEU A 56 15.43 -19.26 -15.27
C LEU A 56 14.93 -20.54 -16.01
N LEU A 57 15.08 -20.61 -17.34
CA LEU A 57 14.62 -21.72 -18.19
C LEU A 57 15.50 -22.99 -18.12
N GLY A 58 16.53 -23.00 -17.28
CA GLY A 58 17.49 -24.11 -17.15
C GLY A 58 18.60 -24.05 -18.19
N GLU A 59 19.72 -24.67 -17.87
CA GLU A 59 20.91 -24.73 -18.73
C GLU A 59 21.57 -26.11 -18.65
N ALA A 60 22.66 -26.33 -19.39
CA ALA A 60 23.37 -27.62 -19.40
C ALA A 60 23.86 -28.12 -18.02
N LEU A 61 23.84 -27.27 -16.99
CA LEU A 61 24.28 -27.56 -15.62
C LEU A 61 23.17 -27.55 -14.55
N GLY A 62 21.91 -27.26 -14.91
CA GLY A 62 20.83 -27.12 -13.94
C GLY A 62 19.43 -27.09 -14.54
N VAL A 63 18.44 -27.41 -13.72
CA VAL A 63 17.02 -27.51 -14.12
C VAL A 63 16.38 -26.13 -14.33
N PRO A 64 15.29 -26.03 -15.11
CA PRO A 64 14.44 -24.84 -15.10
C PRO A 64 13.95 -24.54 -13.67
N LEU A 65 13.96 -23.27 -13.30
CA LEU A 65 13.36 -22.77 -12.06
C LEU A 65 11.96 -22.20 -12.27
N VAL A 66 11.53 -21.98 -13.52
CA VAL A 66 10.17 -21.54 -13.90
C VAL A 66 9.51 -22.54 -14.86
N GLY A 67 8.18 -22.44 -15.03
CA GLY A 67 7.43 -23.25 -16.01
C GLY A 67 7.15 -24.70 -15.60
N GLY A 68 7.23 -25.02 -14.31
CA GLY A 68 6.89 -26.35 -13.77
C GLY A 68 7.17 -26.51 -12.27
N ASP A 69 6.79 -27.66 -11.73
CA ASP A 69 7.02 -28.01 -10.32
C ASP A 69 8.49 -28.22 -10.01
N LEU A 70 8.93 -27.73 -8.84
CA LEU A 70 10.27 -27.99 -8.32
C LEU A 70 10.29 -29.23 -7.44
N LEU A 71 11.37 -30.01 -7.54
CA LEU A 71 11.56 -31.26 -6.79
C LEU A 71 11.72 -31.07 -5.27
N HIS A 72 12.03 -29.85 -4.84
CA HIS A 72 12.53 -29.53 -3.51
C HIS A 72 11.71 -28.41 -2.83
N GLY A 73 10.41 -28.39 -3.12
CA GLY A 73 9.47 -27.40 -2.61
C GLY A 73 9.36 -26.15 -3.48
N GLN A 74 8.31 -25.37 -3.24
CA GLN A 74 7.94 -24.22 -4.07
C GLN A 74 7.64 -22.95 -3.25
N SER A 75 7.34 -23.10 -1.97
CA SER A 75 7.15 -21.96 -1.07
C SER A 75 8.45 -21.17 -0.89
N LEU A 76 8.33 -19.90 -0.49
CA LEU A 76 9.48 -19.04 -0.25
C LEU A 76 10.48 -19.62 0.77
N GLU A 77 9.97 -20.28 1.81
CA GLU A 77 10.80 -20.94 2.83
C GLU A 77 11.57 -22.13 2.24
N GLU A 78 10.90 -23.00 1.46
CA GLU A 78 11.54 -24.14 0.80
C GLU A 78 12.55 -23.71 -0.28
N LEU A 79 12.28 -22.62 -1.00
CA LEU A 79 13.22 -22.01 -1.94
C LEU A 79 14.46 -21.49 -1.21
N ALA A 80 14.27 -20.72 -0.13
CA ALA A 80 15.37 -20.21 0.69
C ALA A 80 16.20 -21.35 1.31
N GLN A 81 15.55 -22.39 1.84
CA GLN A 81 16.21 -23.58 2.38
C GLN A 81 16.98 -24.34 1.30
N SER A 82 16.38 -24.56 0.13
CA SER A 82 17.03 -25.23 -1.01
C SER A 82 18.26 -24.48 -1.50
N ILE A 83 18.24 -23.15 -1.50
CA ILE A 83 19.41 -22.32 -1.81
C ILE A 83 20.46 -22.44 -0.69
N ALA A 84 20.06 -22.31 0.57
CA ALA A 84 20.95 -22.35 1.72
C ALA A 84 21.71 -23.68 1.85
N GLU A 85 21.00 -24.81 1.78
CA GLU A 85 21.54 -26.15 1.98
C GLU A 85 22.14 -26.75 0.70
N GLY A 86 21.57 -26.40 -0.46
CA GLY A 86 21.96 -26.96 -1.75
C GLY A 86 21.69 -28.47 -1.87
N TYR A 87 22.04 -29.01 -3.03
CA TYR A 87 21.94 -30.45 -3.31
C TYR A 87 23.24 -30.97 -3.94
N PRO A 88 24.32 -31.18 -3.15
CA PRO A 88 25.64 -31.51 -3.69
C PRO A 88 25.68 -32.81 -4.50
N GLY A 89 24.81 -33.78 -4.16
CA GLY A 89 24.64 -35.02 -4.94
C GLY A 89 24.04 -34.80 -6.34
N SER A 90 23.38 -33.66 -6.56
CA SER A 90 22.79 -33.22 -7.83
C SER A 90 23.60 -32.10 -8.50
N GLY A 91 24.74 -31.71 -7.93
CA GLY A 91 25.62 -30.66 -8.48
C GLY A 91 25.34 -29.23 -7.99
N MET A 92 24.34 -29.01 -7.15
CA MET A 92 24.05 -27.70 -6.55
C MET A 92 24.80 -27.54 -5.21
N PRO A 93 25.71 -26.56 -5.06
CA PRO A 93 26.41 -26.33 -3.79
C PRO A 93 25.48 -25.69 -2.73
N ALA A 94 25.87 -25.80 -1.46
CA ALA A 94 25.26 -25.07 -0.36
C ALA A 94 25.67 -23.59 -0.44
N TRP A 95 24.71 -22.66 -0.55
CA TRP A 95 25.02 -21.23 -0.62
C TRP A 95 25.13 -20.55 0.75
N SER A 96 24.72 -21.22 1.84
CA SER A 96 24.90 -20.71 3.22
C SER A 96 26.37 -20.56 3.65
N GLU A 97 27.32 -21.17 2.94
CA GLU A 97 28.77 -20.96 3.17
C GLU A 97 29.31 -19.67 2.53
N THR A 98 28.57 -19.05 1.61
CA THR A 98 29.05 -17.93 0.76
C THR A 98 28.15 -16.71 0.74
N LEU A 99 26.84 -16.87 0.99
CA LEU A 99 25.84 -15.81 1.00
C LEU A 99 25.25 -15.62 2.41
N SER A 100 24.87 -14.38 2.75
CA SER A 100 24.10 -14.11 3.97
C SER A 100 22.66 -14.64 3.87
N THR A 101 21.99 -14.79 5.01
CA THR A 101 20.57 -15.14 5.07
C THR A 101 19.71 -14.18 4.23
N ASP A 102 20.01 -12.87 4.27
CA ASP A 102 19.28 -11.86 3.49
C ASP A 102 19.52 -12.03 1.98
N GLN A 103 20.75 -12.36 1.56
CA GLN A 103 21.07 -12.65 0.17
C GLN A 103 20.38 -13.92 -0.34
N ILE A 104 20.26 -14.94 0.52
CA ILE A 104 19.50 -16.16 0.23
C ILE A 104 18.00 -15.86 0.12
N ARG A 105 17.43 -15.09 1.05
CA ARG A 105 16.02 -14.62 0.99
C ARG A 105 15.77 -13.77 -0.26
N THR A 106 16.71 -12.90 -0.63
CA THR A 106 16.69 -12.09 -1.85
C THR A 106 16.57 -12.97 -3.09
N LEU A 107 17.41 -14.02 -3.21
CA LEU A 107 17.35 -14.97 -4.31
C LEU A 107 16.04 -15.77 -4.32
N ALA A 108 15.55 -16.20 -3.15
CA ALA A 108 14.29 -16.93 -3.03
C ALA A 108 13.09 -16.07 -3.47
N VAL A 109 13.01 -14.80 -3.02
CA VAL A 109 11.96 -13.85 -3.44
C VAL A 109 12.04 -13.58 -4.95
N PHE A 110 13.24 -13.42 -5.51
CA PHE A 110 13.39 -13.24 -6.96
C PHE A 110 12.89 -14.46 -7.75
N ILE A 111 13.29 -15.66 -7.35
CA ILE A 111 12.86 -16.90 -8.02
C ILE A 111 11.34 -17.08 -7.89
N ALA A 112 10.75 -16.78 -6.73
CA ALA A 112 9.30 -16.80 -6.55
C ALA A 112 8.58 -15.78 -7.46
N GLU A 113 9.04 -14.53 -7.50
CA GLU A 113 8.47 -13.50 -8.39
C GLU A 113 8.47 -13.91 -9.86
N GLU A 114 9.56 -14.50 -10.36
CA GLU A 114 9.64 -14.97 -11.76
C GLU A 114 8.80 -16.23 -12.00
N ARG A 115 8.63 -17.10 -10.99
CA ARG A 115 7.74 -18.28 -11.05
C ARG A 115 6.27 -17.89 -11.11
N ASP A 116 5.89 -16.91 -10.31
CA ASP A 116 4.52 -16.45 -10.14
C ASP A 116 4.12 -15.42 -11.22
N ALA A 117 4.98 -15.16 -12.21
CA ALA A 117 4.84 -14.14 -13.25
C ALA A 117 4.63 -12.71 -12.70
N MET A 118 5.19 -12.44 -11.52
CA MET A 118 5.07 -11.19 -10.75
C MET A 118 6.42 -10.47 -10.55
N PRO A 119 7.22 -10.21 -11.61
CA PRO A 119 8.48 -9.46 -11.46
C PRO A 119 8.21 -8.04 -10.95
N MET A 120 9.18 -7.44 -10.27
CA MET A 120 9.08 -6.10 -9.64
C MET A 120 8.43 -5.01 -10.52
N GLY A 121 8.64 -5.04 -11.83
CA GLY A 121 8.11 -4.04 -12.79
C GLY A 121 6.72 -4.35 -13.38
N ALA A 122 6.08 -5.46 -13.02
CA ALA A 122 4.77 -5.86 -13.53
C ALA A 122 3.64 -5.03 -12.90
N PHE A 123 3.43 -3.82 -13.43
CA PHE A 123 2.31 -2.96 -13.01
C PHE A 123 0.97 -3.38 -13.62
N ASN A 124 0.95 -4.15 -14.71
CA ASN A 124 -0.23 -4.79 -15.31
C ASN A 124 -1.45 -3.88 -15.61
N ILE A 125 -1.29 -2.55 -15.59
CA ILE A 125 -2.38 -1.58 -15.77
C ILE A 125 -2.91 -1.52 -17.20
N SER A 126 -2.12 -1.97 -18.17
CA SER A 126 -2.51 -2.08 -19.58
C SER A 126 -2.85 -3.51 -20.00
N THR A 127 -2.93 -4.46 -19.07
CA THR A 127 -3.38 -5.83 -19.38
C THR A 127 -4.85 -5.78 -19.79
N PRO A 128 -5.26 -6.29 -20.97
CA PRO A 128 -6.66 -6.27 -21.37
C PRO A 128 -7.54 -7.05 -20.40
N ILE A 129 -8.62 -6.43 -19.90
CA ILE A 129 -9.61 -7.12 -19.07
C ILE A 129 -10.43 -8.05 -19.98
N ILE A 130 -10.32 -9.35 -19.76
CA ILE A 130 -11.11 -10.40 -20.43
C ILE A 130 -12.04 -11.01 -19.40
N LEU A 131 -13.35 -10.78 -19.55
CA LEU A 131 -14.34 -11.34 -18.63
C LEU A 131 -14.65 -12.80 -19.00
N PRO A 132 -14.76 -13.72 -18.02
CA PRO A 132 -15.24 -15.08 -18.26
C PRO A 132 -16.64 -15.10 -18.92
N GLU A 133 -16.74 -15.70 -20.11
CA GLU A 133 -18.03 -15.96 -20.77
C GLU A 133 -18.76 -17.19 -20.19
N GLU A 134 -18.04 -18.03 -19.45
CA GLU A 134 -18.55 -19.24 -18.80
C GLU A 134 -18.69 -19.05 -17.28
N LEU A 135 -19.48 -19.92 -16.66
CA LEU A 135 -19.70 -19.96 -15.22
C LEU A 135 -18.38 -20.20 -14.47
N VAL A 136 -18.00 -19.27 -13.59
CA VAL A 136 -16.87 -19.45 -12.68
C VAL A 136 -17.32 -20.34 -11.53
N VAL A 137 -16.67 -21.49 -11.36
CA VAL A 137 -16.99 -22.48 -10.32
C VAL A 137 -15.92 -22.45 -9.23
N THR A 138 -16.34 -22.23 -7.99
CA THR A 138 -15.47 -22.15 -6.81
C THR A 138 -15.88 -23.18 -5.76
N ASN A 139 -15.16 -23.29 -4.64
CA ASN A 139 -15.35 -24.34 -3.63
C ASN A 139 -16.74 -24.32 -2.96
N LYS A 140 -17.32 -23.12 -2.73
CA LYS A 140 -18.65 -22.96 -2.09
C LYS A 140 -19.77 -22.51 -3.04
N HIS A 141 -19.48 -21.89 -4.18
CA HIS A 141 -20.52 -21.42 -5.12
C HIS A 141 -20.00 -21.23 -6.55
N SER A 142 -20.94 -20.98 -7.46
CA SER A 142 -20.67 -20.58 -8.85
C SER A 142 -21.22 -19.18 -9.12
N PHE A 143 -20.61 -18.44 -10.05
CA PHE A 143 -21.08 -17.11 -10.47
C PHE A 143 -20.71 -16.78 -11.91
N MET A 144 -21.48 -15.87 -12.52
CA MET A 144 -21.16 -15.20 -13.78
C MET A 144 -20.46 -13.87 -13.50
N VAL A 145 -19.54 -13.46 -14.38
CA VAL A 145 -18.88 -12.14 -14.31
C VAL A 145 -19.49 -11.25 -15.38
N GLU A 146 -20.30 -10.28 -14.99
CA GLU A 146 -21.08 -9.43 -15.90
C GLU A 146 -20.53 -8.00 -15.93
N PRO A 147 -20.34 -7.37 -17.10
CA PRO A 147 -19.98 -5.96 -17.19
C PRO A 147 -21.17 -5.06 -16.82
N VAL A 148 -20.93 -4.06 -15.98
CA VAL A 148 -21.93 -3.07 -15.54
C VAL A 148 -21.60 -1.69 -16.09
N VAL A 149 -20.35 -1.25 -15.92
CA VAL A 149 -19.86 0.06 -16.40
C VAL A 149 -18.54 -0.12 -17.13
N GLU A 150 -18.35 0.62 -18.22
CA GLU A 150 -17.11 0.62 -18.99
C GLU A 150 -16.65 2.05 -19.32
N GLY A 151 -15.34 2.22 -19.53
CA GLY A 151 -14.78 3.50 -20.00
C GLY A 151 -14.59 4.54 -18.89
N LEU A 152 -14.42 4.09 -17.64
CA LEU A 152 -14.02 4.93 -16.51
C LEU A 152 -12.54 5.35 -16.65
N ASP A 153 -12.15 6.40 -15.94
CA ASP A 153 -10.77 6.92 -15.96
C ASP A 153 -9.74 5.86 -15.51
N GLU A 154 -8.50 5.93 -16.02
CA GLU A 154 -7.47 4.92 -15.73
C GLU A 154 -7.07 4.85 -14.25
N LEU A 155 -7.35 5.90 -13.48
CA LEU A 155 -7.00 5.99 -12.07
C LEU A 155 -8.26 6.11 -11.18
N VAL A 156 -9.13 5.12 -11.21
CA VAL A 156 -10.19 4.92 -10.20
C VAL A 156 -9.59 4.62 -8.81
N PHE A 157 -10.31 4.90 -7.71
CA PHE A 157 -9.87 4.55 -6.34
C PHE A 157 -10.93 3.82 -5.53
N SER A 158 -12.08 4.46 -5.30
CA SER A 158 -13.19 3.97 -4.50
C SER A 158 -14.49 3.91 -5.30
N MET A 159 -15.38 2.98 -4.94
CA MET A 159 -16.76 2.85 -5.40
C MET A 159 -17.69 2.72 -4.18
N GLU A 160 -18.89 3.28 -4.27
CA GLU A 160 -19.91 3.20 -3.23
C GLU A 160 -21.29 3.07 -3.91
N ILE A 161 -22.19 2.26 -3.36
CA ILE A 161 -23.47 1.90 -4.00
C ILE A 161 -24.63 2.56 -3.25
N LEU A 162 -25.34 3.46 -3.94
CA LEU A 162 -26.49 4.15 -3.37
C LEU A 162 -27.69 3.19 -3.17
N PRO A 163 -28.61 3.48 -2.23
CA PRO A 163 -29.79 2.64 -1.97
C PRO A 163 -30.76 2.44 -3.15
N ASP A 164 -30.62 3.23 -4.23
CA ASP A 164 -31.36 3.10 -5.48
C ASP A 164 -30.57 2.36 -6.59
N GLY A 165 -29.40 1.81 -6.25
CA GLY A 165 -28.51 1.07 -7.13
C GLY A 165 -27.58 1.94 -7.98
N GLN A 166 -27.59 3.26 -7.83
CA GLN A 166 -26.61 4.13 -8.50
C GLN A 166 -25.20 3.96 -7.90
N PHE A 167 -24.17 4.20 -8.70
CA PHE A 167 -22.77 4.12 -8.25
C PHE A 167 -22.17 5.52 -8.07
N LEU A 168 -21.57 5.75 -6.91
CA LEU A 168 -20.56 6.79 -6.73
C LEU A 168 -19.19 6.17 -7.00
N VAL A 169 -18.34 6.87 -7.75
CA VAL A 169 -16.97 6.41 -8.05
C VAL A 169 -16.01 7.59 -7.94
N THR A 170 -14.95 7.45 -7.15
CA THR A 170 -13.86 8.43 -7.14
C THR A 170 -12.85 8.11 -8.24
N GLU A 171 -12.61 9.07 -9.12
CA GLU A 171 -11.50 9.04 -10.06
C GLU A 171 -10.39 9.94 -9.50
N LYS A 172 -9.25 9.35 -9.11
CA LYS A 172 -8.15 9.97 -8.34
C LYS A 172 -7.81 11.37 -8.83
N THR A 173 -7.82 11.57 -10.15
CA THR A 173 -7.41 12.80 -10.82
C THR A 173 -8.55 13.61 -11.45
N ARG A 174 -9.81 13.19 -11.33
CA ARG A 174 -10.97 13.84 -11.96
C ARG A 174 -12.01 14.37 -10.97
N GLY A 175 -12.20 13.69 -9.84
CA GLY A 175 -13.25 14.01 -8.87
C GLY A 175 -14.24 12.86 -8.69
N LEU A 176 -15.41 13.15 -8.11
CA LEU A 176 -16.47 12.18 -7.89
C LEU A 176 -17.36 12.07 -9.13
N ARG A 177 -17.64 10.84 -9.54
CA ARG A 177 -18.56 10.49 -10.61
C ARG A 177 -19.81 9.85 -10.03
N LEU A 178 -20.98 10.23 -10.54
CA LEU A 178 -22.24 9.52 -10.31
C LEU A 178 -22.62 8.77 -11.59
N ILE A 179 -23.10 7.55 -11.43
CA ILE A 179 -23.46 6.63 -12.52
C ILE A 179 -24.84 6.06 -12.23
N SER A 180 -25.70 5.93 -13.26
CA SER A 180 -26.99 5.27 -13.11
C SER A 180 -26.84 3.77 -12.86
N ALA A 181 -27.83 3.14 -12.22
CA ALA A 181 -27.82 1.72 -11.88
C ALA A 181 -27.68 0.78 -13.11
N ASP A 182 -28.06 1.24 -14.30
CA ASP A 182 -27.91 0.54 -15.58
C ASP A 182 -26.56 0.79 -16.28
N GLY A 183 -25.66 1.57 -15.65
CA GLY A 183 -24.36 1.98 -16.17
C GLY A 183 -24.39 2.95 -17.37
N GLN A 184 -25.57 3.34 -17.87
CA GLN A 184 -25.70 4.03 -19.17
C GLN A 184 -25.50 5.54 -19.08
N ASN A 185 -25.84 6.17 -17.95
CA ASN A 185 -25.66 7.61 -17.73
C ASN A 185 -24.56 7.82 -16.70
N SER A 186 -23.65 8.73 -16.99
CA SER A 186 -22.56 9.09 -16.09
C SER A 186 -22.28 10.60 -16.12
N THR A 187 -22.13 11.20 -14.95
CA THR A 187 -21.89 12.63 -14.75
C THR A 187 -20.80 12.83 -13.71
N MET A 188 -20.03 13.91 -13.84
CA MET A 188 -19.06 14.32 -12.81
C MET A 188 -19.76 15.27 -11.86
N ILE A 189 -19.77 14.94 -10.57
CA ILE A 189 -20.33 15.81 -9.54
C ILE A 189 -19.46 17.07 -9.43
N GLN A 190 -20.09 18.22 -9.62
CA GLN A 190 -19.40 19.52 -9.60
C GLN A 190 -19.26 20.02 -8.15
N GLY A 191 -18.23 20.82 -7.88
CA GLY A 191 -18.05 21.44 -6.56
C GLY A 191 -17.45 20.54 -5.47
N THR A 192 -17.12 19.29 -5.79
CA THR A 192 -16.33 18.41 -4.89
C THR A 192 -14.94 18.98 -4.61
N PRO A 193 -14.21 18.46 -3.60
CA PRO A 193 -12.79 18.73 -3.43
C PRO A 193 -12.01 18.57 -4.74
N THR A 194 -11.06 19.48 -4.98
CA THR A 194 -10.34 19.53 -6.26
C THR A 194 -9.38 18.35 -6.40
N ALA A 195 -9.64 17.47 -7.37
CA ALA A 195 -8.71 16.43 -7.79
C ALA A 195 -7.67 16.98 -8.78
N TYR A 196 -6.40 16.59 -8.62
CA TYR A 196 -5.29 17.13 -9.40
C TYR A 196 -4.70 16.11 -10.39
N HIS A 197 -4.75 16.42 -11.69
CA HIS A 197 -4.12 15.64 -12.77
C HIS A 197 -2.76 16.24 -13.20
N ASP A 198 -1.74 16.11 -12.34
CA ASP A 198 -0.42 16.73 -12.55
C ASP A 198 0.55 15.86 -13.39
N GLY A 199 0.08 14.72 -13.91
CA GLY A 199 0.80 13.82 -14.80
C GLY A 199 2.16 13.35 -14.27
N ALA A 200 3.12 13.15 -15.17
CA ALA A 200 4.44 12.62 -14.85
C ALA A 200 5.38 13.59 -14.08
N SER A 201 4.91 14.76 -13.65
CA SER A 201 5.71 15.82 -13.02
C SER A 201 6.15 15.48 -11.59
N ALA A 202 6.99 16.33 -10.98
CA ALA A 202 7.37 16.21 -9.57
C ALA A 202 6.21 16.37 -8.56
N ARG A 203 4.98 16.55 -9.06
CA ARG A 203 3.74 16.67 -8.29
C ARG A 203 2.83 15.44 -8.41
N ARG A 204 3.34 14.31 -8.94
CA ARG A 204 2.60 13.04 -9.09
C ARG A 204 1.74 12.73 -7.87
N GLY A 205 0.43 12.78 -8.05
CA GLY A 205 -0.53 12.47 -7.00
C GLY A 205 -0.33 13.25 -5.72
N MET A 206 -0.22 14.58 -5.78
CA MET A 206 -0.60 15.42 -4.63
C MET A 206 -1.97 16.00 -4.89
N GLY A 207 -2.94 15.61 -4.06
CA GLY A 207 -4.32 16.02 -4.20
C GLY A 207 -5.15 15.04 -5.03
N TRP A 208 -5.04 13.76 -4.71
CA TRP A 208 -5.96 12.75 -5.25
C TRP A 208 -7.24 12.66 -4.42
N LEU A 209 -8.37 12.43 -5.10
CA LEU A 209 -9.59 11.96 -4.44
C LEU A 209 -9.40 10.46 -4.12
N LEU A 210 -9.69 10.06 -2.88
CA LEU A 210 -9.43 8.71 -2.37
C LEU A 210 -10.77 8.04 -2.06
N GLU A 211 -11.19 7.97 -0.79
CA GLU A 211 -12.45 7.31 -0.44
C GLU A 211 -13.71 8.10 -0.79
N VAL A 212 -14.78 7.39 -1.15
CA VAL A 212 -16.17 7.80 -0.97
C VAL A 212 -16.87 6.76 -0.08
N MET A 213 -17.64 7.21 0.91
CA MET A 213 -18.42 6.31 1.78
C MET A 213 -19.73 6.99 2.21
N LEU A 214 -20.83 6.25 2.28
CA LEU A 214 -22.09 6.76 2.82
C LEU A 214 -22.05 6.90 4.34
N HIS A 215 -22.78 7.88 4.87
CA HIS A 215 -23.12 7.88 6.29
C HIS A 215 -24.06 6.70 6.59
N PRO A 216 -23.96 6.03 7.75
CA PRO A 216 -24.89 4.96 8.17
C PRO A 216 -26.39 5.32 8.18
N GLU A 217 -26.71 6.61 8.06
CA GLU A 217 -28.07 7.17 8.04
C GLU A 217 -28.34 7.92 6.72
N TYR A 218 -27.60 7.61 5.64
CA TYR A 218 -27.69 8.30 4.36
C TYR A 218 -29.12 8.40 3.81
N SER A 219 -29.94 7.35 4.02
CA SER A 219 -31.35 7.35 3.64
C SER A 219 -32.22 8.39 4.35
N GLU A 220 -31.78 8.89 5.51
CA GLU A 220 -32.44 9.96 6.27
C GLU A 220 -31.77 11.33 6.06
N ASN A 221 -30.44 11.36 5.97
CA ASN A 221 -29.66 12.59 6.08
C ASN A 221 -28.87 12.99 4.82
N GLY A 222 -28.74 12.11 3.82
CA GLY A 222 -28.07 12.34 2.54
C GLY A 222 -26.55 12.57 2.62
N TRP A 223 -25.91 12.35 3.77
CA TRP A 223 -24.49 12.65 3.96
C TRP A 223 -23.58 11.58 3.35
N ILE A 224 -22.62 12.04 2.56
CA ILE A 224 -21.54 11.25 1.96
C ILE A 224 -20.22 11.78 2.52
N TYR A 225 -19.33 10.90 2.95
CA TYR A 225 -17.95 11.23 3.31
C TYR A 225 -17.04 11.13 2.08
N LEU A 226 -16.06 12.03 1.99
CA LEU A 226 -14.96 11.96 1.03
C LEU A 226 -13.63 12.10 1.76
N GLN A 227 -12.72 11.13 1.58
CA GLN A 227 -11.32 11.29 1.94
C GLN A 227 -10.51 11.69 0.70
N TYR A 228 -9.64 12.68 0.85
CA TYR A 228 -8.82 13.17 -0.27
C TYR A 228 -7.50 13.74 0.23
N GLY A 229 -6.51 13.85 -0.66
CA GLY A 229 -5.31 14.64 -0.40
C GLY A 229 -5.67 16.13 -0.40
N ASP A 230 -5.66 16.78 0.76
CA ASP A 230 -5.80 18.23 0.82
C ASP A 230 -4.48 18.86 0.38
N ARG A 231 -4.47 19.38 -0.84
CA ARG A 231 -3.30 19.98 -1.46
C ARG A 231 -3.24 21.47 -1.17
N CYS A 232 -2.07 21.90 -0.72
CA CYS A 232 -1.84 23.26 -0.27
C CYS A 232 -0.60 23.86 -0.96
N GLU A 233 -0.72 25.10 -1.44
CA GLU A 233 0.37 25.87 -2.08
C GLU A 233 0.70 27.12 -1.22
N ASP A 234 1.98 27.31 -0.91
CA ASP A 234 2.53 28.44 -0.12
C ASP A 234 1.87 28.69 1.24
N CYS A 235 1.63 27.62 2.00
CA CYS A 235 0.92 27.67 3.30
C CYS A 235 1.72 27.16 4.50
N ASN A 236 2.81 26.43 4.27
CA ASN A 236 3.75 26.03 5.32
C ASN A 236 5.20 26.22 4.87
N SER A 237 6.12 26.20 5.83
CA SER A 237 7.55 26.46 5.59
C SER A 237 8.21 25.54 4.55
N ARG A 238 7.69 24.32 4.35
CA ARG A 238 8.17 23.36 3.35
C ARG A 238 7.73 23.77 1.95
N SER A 239 6.45 24.09 1.78
CA SER A 239 5.89 24.51 0.49
C SER A 239 6.60 25.74 -0.08
N SER A 240 6.79 26.79 0.74
CA SER A 240 7.49 28.02 0.35
C SER A 240 8.98 27.79 0.08
N ARG A 241 9.66 26.96 0.88
CA ARG A 241 11.11 26.69 0.73
C ARG A 241 11.44 25.98 -0.58
N PHE A 242 10.60 25.02 -0.99
CA PHE A 242 10.84 24.21 -2.18
C PHE A 242 10.06 24.70 -3.41
N ASN A 243 9.16 25.69 -3.24
CA ASN A 243 8.26 26.19 -4.29
C ASN A 243 7.47 25.03 -4.95
N MET A 244 6.95 24.15 -4.10
CA MET A 244 6.18 22.96 -4.45
C MET A 244 4.95 22.87 -3.54
N PRO A 245 3.82 22.32 -4.04
CA PRO A 245 2.69 22.00 -3.18
C PRO A 245 3.08 20.97 -2.12
N VAL A 246 2.33 20.95 -1.03
CA VAL A 246 2.36 19.92 0.02
C VAL A 246 0.97 19.29 0.15
N SER A 247 0.87 18.06 0.65
CA SER A 247 -0.40 17.37 0.93
C SER A 247 -0.46 16.74 2.31
N MET A 248 -1.68 16.63 2.84
CA MET A 248 -2.07 15.69 3.89
C MET A 248 -3.50 15.20 3.59
N ASN A 249 -3.88 14.00 4.02
CA ASN A 249 -5.27 13.57 3.79
C ASN A 249 -6.21 14.36 4.70
N LYS A 250 -7.42 14.60 4.21
CA LYS A 250 -8.51 15.30 4.89
C LYS A 250 -9.82 14.59 4.61
N ILE A 251 -10.74 14.68 5.56
CA ILE A 251 -12.09 14.13 5.44
C ILE A 251 -13.09 15.28 5.48
N VAL A 252 -13.96 15.32 4.48
CA VAL A 252 -15.15 16.19 4.44
C VAL A 252 -16.40 15.31 4.33
N ARG A 253 -17.56 15.86 4.67
CA ARG A 253 -18.85 15.32 4.21
C ARG A 253 -19.62 16.35 3.42
N GLY A 254 -20.58 15.89 2.62
CA GLY A 254 -21.44 16.72 1.78
C GLY A 254 -22.66 15.93 1.29
N ARG A 255 -23.49 16.58 0.50
CA ARG A 255 -24.65 15.98 -0.18
C ARG A 255 -24.55 16.17 -1.69
N ILE A 256 -25.36 15.44 -2.45
CA ILE A 256 -25.51 15.64 -3.89
C ILE A 256 -26.91 16.16 -4.20
N GLU A 257 -27.00 17.33 -4.83
CA GLU A 257 -28.24 17.92 -5.37
C GLU A 257 -27.99 18.43 -6.79
N ASP A 258 -28.80 18.04 -7.78
CA ASP A 258 -28.68 18.47 -9.19
C ASP A 258 -27.24 18.39 -9.78
N ASP A 259 -26.58 17.23 -9.60
CA ASP A 259 -25.17 16.97 -9.94
C ASP A 259 -24.14 17.91 -9.26
N GLN A 260 -24.52 18.63 -8.20
CA GLN A 260 -23.64 19.47 -7.38
C GLN A 260 -23.36 18.84 -6.02
N TRP A 261 -22.13 18.96 -5.55
CA TRP A 261 -21.74 18.76 -4.17
C TRP A 261 -22.14 19.97 -3.33
N VAL A 262 -22.97 19.77 -2.32
CA VAL A 262 -23.54 20.84 -1.47
C VAL A 262 -23.37 20.53 0.02
N ASP A 263 -23.67 21.52 0.87
CA ASP A 263 -23.60 21.44 2.33
C ASP A 263 -22.25 20.96 2.91
N GLN A 264 -21.13 21.21 2.23
CA GLN A 264 -19.85 20.64 2.65
C GLN A 264 -19.40 21.07 4.06
N GLU A 265 -19.10 20.08 4.91
CA GLU A 265 -18.52 20.23 6.24
C GLU A 265 -17.14 19.55 6.30
N THR A 266 -16.13 20.20 6.91
CA THR A 266 -14.88 19.51 7.29
C THR A 266 -15.16 18.62 8.49
N ILE A 267 -14.87 17.33 8.37
CA ILE A 267 -15.00 16.35 9.44
C ILE A 267 -13.68 16.17 10.15
N PHE A 268 -12.57 16.04 9.41
CA PHE A 268 -11.26 15.89 10.01
C PHE A 268 -10.14 16.49 9.15
N GLU A 269 -9.30 17.32 9.75
CA GLU A 269 -8.08 17.86 9.15
C GLU A 269 -6.96 17.94 10.19
N PHE A 270 -5.71 17.75 9.75
CA PHE A 270 -4.51 17.93 10.58
C PHE A 270 -3.96 19.37 10.45
N ASP A 271 -3.10 19.78 11.38
CA ASP A 271 -2.42 21.09 11.29
C ASP A 271 -1.61 21.20 9.97
N VAL A 272 -1.68 22.37 9.32
CA VAL A 272 -1.03 22.62 8.02
C VAL A 272 0.50 22.46 8.05
N GLU A 273 1.16 22.63 9.20
CA GLU A 273 2.60 22.36 9.33
C GLU A 273 2.95 20.87 9.23
N THR A 274 1.97 19.96 9.40
CA THR A 274 2.15 18.52 9.14
C THR A 274 2.18 18.18 7.65
N TYR A 275 1.67 19.05 6.76
CA TYR A 275 1.55 18.75 5.33
C TYR A 275 2.93 18.58 4.68
N GLN A 276 3.12 17.48 3.94
CA GLN A 276 4.44 17.08 3.43
C GLN A 276 4.59 17.22 1.92
N LEU A 277 5.85 17.34 1.50
CA LEU A 277 6.26 17.08 0.13
C LEU A 277 6.29 15.57 -0.09
N GLY A 278 5.62 15.09 -1.14
CA GLY A 278 5.64 13.68 -1.51
C GLY A 278 4.36 13.30 -2.25
N SER A 279 4.40 12.15 -2.91
CA SER A 279 3.22 11.60 -3.57
C SER A 279 2.25 10.96 -2.57
N ASP A 280 0.97 11.00 -2.88
CA ASP A 280 -0.10 10.29 -2.19
C ASP A 280 -0.16 8.79 -2.61
N MET A 281 0.81 8.28 -3.39
CA MET A 281 0.96 6.85 -3.74
C MET A 281 0.92 5.90 -2.53
N ALA A 282 1.39 6.34 -1.36
CA ALA A 282 1.34 5.60 -0.10
C ALA A 282 0.50 6.32 0.96
N ALA A 283 -0.47 7.15 0.56
CA ALA A 283 -1.26 7.97 1.49
C ALA A 283 -2.26 7.19 2.36
N GLY A 284 -2.44 5.88 2.15
CA GLY A 284 -3.62 5.19 2.69
C GLY A 284 -4.87 5.69 1.96
N GLY A 285 -5.81 6.25 2.71
CA GLY A 285 -6.99 6.91 2.14
C GLY A 285 -8.24 6.04 2.10
N ARG A 286 -8.32 5.03 2.97
CA ARG A 286 -9.51 4.19 3.21
C ARG A 286 -10.23 4.62 4.49
N ILE A 287 -11.56 4.56 4.46
CA ILE A 287 -12.48 4.74 5.61
C ILE A 287 -13.16 3.41 5.92
N ALA A 288 -13.45 3.15 7.19
CA ALA A 288 -14.46 2.17 7.63
C ALA A 288 -15.30 2.80 8.77
N ILE A 289 -16.55 2.37 8.95
CA ILE A 289 -17.46 2.92 9.99
C ILE A 289 -18.06 1.76 10.80
N ASP A 290 -18.05 1.86 12.13
CA ASP A 290 -18.66 0.85 13.02
C ASP A 290 -20.12 1.16 13.38
N ASP A 291 -20.83 0.14 13.88
CA ASP A 291 -22.19 0.24 14.42
C ASP A 291 -22.29 1.07 15.73
N GLU A 292 -21.16 1.49 16.30
CA GLU A 292 -21.11 2.35 17.50
C GLU A 292 -21.06 3.86 17.15
N GLY A 293 -20.84 4.21 15.88
CA GLY A 293 -20.78 5.59 15.40
C GLY A 293 -19.36 6.18 15.34
N HIS A 294 -18.34 5.34 15.21
CA HIS A 294 -16.96 5.74 14.95
C HIS A 294 -16.61 5.57 13.46
N LEU A 295 -15.85 6.52 12.95
CA LEU A 295 -15.22 6.51 11.63
C LEU A 295 -13.72 6.27 11.81
N PHE A 296 -13.26 5.16 11.26
CA PHE A 296 -11.85 4.80 11.17
C PHE A 296 -11.29 5.22 9.81
N PHE A 297 -10.07 5.74 9.77
CA PHE A 297 -9.43 6.10 8.51
C PHE A 297 -7.92 5.88 8.52
N SER A 298 -7.38 5.50 7.36
CA SER A 298 -5.96 5.19 7.19
C SER A 298 -5.18 6.37 6.62
N ILE A 299 -4.00 6.63 7.21
CA ILE A 299 -2.97 7.51 6.67
C ILE A 299 -1.67 6.70 6.55
N GLY A 300 -1.34 6.27 5.33
CA GLY A 300 -0.10 5.56 5.06
C GLY A 300 1.16 6.43 5.18
N ALA A 301 2.33 5.83 5.05
CA ALA A 301 3.61 6.46 5.32
C ALA A 301 3.96 7.59 4.34
N LYS A 302 4.34 8.75 4.88
CA LYS A 302 4.99 9.84 4.12
C LYS A 302 6.51 9.66 4.16
N HIS A 303 7.22 10.41 3.30
CA HIS A 303 8.67 10.34 3.11
C HIS A 303 9.18 8.92 2.74
N ILE A 304 8.76 8.42 1.58
CA ILE A 304 9.00 7.03 1.15
C ILE A 304 10.49 6.62 1.03
N ASP A 305 11.42 7.59 1.03
CA ASP A 305 12.87 7.35 0.99
C ASP A 305 13.54 7.24 2.37
N THR A 306 12.90 7.76 3.44
CA THR A 306 13.49 7.86 4.80
C THR A 306 12.65 7.24 5.89
N MET A 307 11.35 6.99 5.65
CA MET A 307 10.38 6.47 6.63
C MET A 307 10.18 7.33 7.89
N SER A 308 10.74 8.54 7.92
CA SER A 308 10.76 9.40 9.10
C SER A 308 9.34 9.77 9.55
N GLY A 309 9.05 9.57 10.84
CA GLY A 309 7.77 9.93 11.48
C GLY A 309 6.70 8.82 11.50
N VAL A 310 6.91 7.67 10.84
CA VAL A 310 5.92 6.56 10.87
C VAL A 310 5.66 6.05 12.30
N GLN A 311 6.71 5.91 13.10
CA GLN A 311 6.63 5.44 14.50
C GLN A 311 6.37 6.55 15.52
N ASP A 312 6.56 7.81 15.10
CA ASP A 312 6.34 9.02 15.90
C ASP A 312 4.84 9.26 16.06
N LEU A 313 4.38 9.34 17.31
CA LEU A 313 2.97 9.53 17.64
C LEU A 313 2.51 10.98 17.45
N SER A 314 3.43 11.94 17.37
CA SER A 314 3.10 13.34 17.05
C SER A 314 2.85 13.58 15.55
N MET A 315 3.11 12.57 14.71
CA MET A 315 3.01 12.64 13.25
C MET A 315 1.81 11.84 12.72
N PRO A 316 1.02 12.39 11.78
CA PRO A 316 -0.25 11.80 11.35
C PRO A 316 -0.11 10.62 10.37
N TRP A 317 1.09 10.30 9.88
CA TRP A 317 1.29 9.25 8.87
C TRP A 317 1.83 7.93 9.43
N GLY A 318 1.55 6.85 8.71
CA GLY A 318 1.82 5.48 9.12
C GLY A 318 0.91 5.00 10.25
N LYS A 319 -0.35 5.47 10.26
CA LYS A 319 -1.35 5.30 11.32
C LYS A 319 -2.70 4.87 10.73
N ILE A 320 -3.50 4.19 11.54
CA ILE A 320 -4.96 4.23 11.41
C ILE A 320 -5.47 5.11 12.54
N HIS A 321 -6.45 5.94 12.26
CA HIS A 321 -7.08 6.88 13.19
C HIS A 321 -8.54 6.49 13.43
N ARG A 322 -9.08 6.85 14.60
CA ARG A 322 -10.50 6.71 14.96
C ARG A 322 -11.05 8.05 15.45
N ILE A 323 -12.20 8.46 14.90
CA ILE A 323 -12.98 9.65 15.26
C ILE A 323 -14.46 9.27 15.36
N ASN A 324 -15.31 10.13 15.93
CA ASN A 324 -16.76 10.03 15.82
C ASN A 324 -17.21 10.50 14.42
N LEU A 325 -18.43 10.13 14.01
CA LEU A 325 -19.04 10.57 12.74
C LEU A 325 -19.14 12.11 12.55
N ASP A 326 -19.04 12.89 13.63
CA ASP A 326 -19.03 14.36 13.60
C ASP A 326 -17.62 14.99 13.58
N GLY A 327 -16.56 14.17 13.58
CA GLY A 327 -15.17 14.63 13.60
C GLY A 327 -14.52 14.73 14.98
N SER A 328 -15.30 14.64 16.06
CA SER A 328 -14.76 14.70 17.43
C SER A 328 -14.00 13.42 17.81
N VAL A 329 -13.04 13.51 18.73
CA VAL A 329 -12.21 12.35 19.11
C VAL A 329 -12.84 11.57 20.28
N PRO A 330 -13.07 10.25 20.14
CA PRO A 330 -13.51 9.38 21.23
C PRO A 330 -12.56 9.43 22.43
N GLN A 331 -13.10 9.55 23.64
CA GLN A 331 -12.29 9.77 24.86
C GLN A 331 -11.57 8.51 25.36
N ASP A 332 -11.88 7.36 24.79
CA ASP A 332 -11.31 6.05 25.00
C ASP A 332 -10.27 5.67 23.91
N ASN A 333 -9.95 6.57 22.97
CA ASN A 333 -8.83 6.37 22.06
C ASN A 333 -7.51 6.14 22.84
N PRO A 334 -6.60 5.26 22.36
CA PRO A 334 -5.41 4.83 23.12
C PRO A 334 -4.47 5.93 23.61
N TYR A 335 -4.44 7.07 22.92
CA TYR A 335 -3.47 8.15 23.12
C TYR A 335 -4.07 9.48 23.61
N VAL A 336 -5.34 9.49 24.05
CA VAL A 336 -6.04 10.73 24.45
C VAL A 336 -5.36 11.40 25.63
N GLY A 337 -4.95 12.66 25.43
CA GLY A 337 -4.33 13.50 26.46
C GLY A 337 -2.85 13.19 26.70
N ASP A 338 -2.22 12.34 25.89
CA ASP A 338 -0.76 12.23 25.85
C ASP A 338 -0.19 13.45 25.08
N PRO A 339 0.64 14.30 25.72
CA PRO A 339 1.16 15.52 25.08
C PRO A 339 2.12 15.24 23.91
N ASP A 340 2.63 14.01 23.78
CA ASP A 340 3.58 13.61 22.73
C ASP A 340 2.90 12.79 21.61
N ALA A 341 1.56 12.69 21.60
CA ALA A 341 0.77 11.94 20.62
C ALA A 341 -0.41 12.73 20.04
N LEU A 342 -0.94 12.27 18.90
CA LEU A 342 -2.21 12.74 18.34
C LEU A 342 -3.37 11.90 18.90
N ASP A 343 -4.31 12.55 19.60
CA ASP A 343 -5.46 11.91 20.27
C ASP A 343 -6.28 10.98 19.34
N SER A 344 -6.31 11.24 18.02
CA SER A 344 -7.07 10.46 17.05
C SER A 344 -6.42 9.14 16.62
N ILE A 345 -5.17 8.84 17.02
CA ILE A 345 -4.48 7.60 16.61
C ILE A 345 -5.18 6.38 17.25
N TRP A 346 -5.50 5.41 16.40
CA TRP A 346 -5.96 4.07 16.81
C TRP A 346 -4.79 3.08 16.83
N SER A 347 -4.04 2.96 15.74
CA SER A 347 -2.86 2.10 15.62
C SER A 347 -1.73 2.80 14.86
N ARG A 348 -0.50 2.25 14.95
CA ARG A 348 0.69 2.81 14.28
C ARG A 348 1.54 1.74 13.62
N GLY A 349 2.53 2.20 12.84
CA GLY A 349 3.50 1.30 12.21
C GLY A 349 3.00 0.71 10.90
N HIS A 350 2.18 1.47 10.17
CA HIS A 350 1.68 1.10 8.85
C HIS A 350 2.53 1.73 7.73
N ARG A 351 2.70 1.00 6.63
CA ARG A 351 3.37 1.44 5.40
C ARG A 351 2.39 2.08 4.43
N SER A 352 1.40 1.35 3.96
CA SER A 352 0.53 1.81 2.88
C SER A 352 -0.78 1.03 2.84
N PRO A 353 -1.70 1.27 3.80
CA PRO A 353 -3.02 0.65 3.80
C PRO A 353 -3.75 0.84 2.46
N GLN A 354 -4.41 -0.20 1.96
CA GLN A 354 -5.15 -0.21 0.69
C GLN A 354 -6.59 -0.72 0.81
N GLY A 355 -6.90 -1.40 1.90
CA GLY A 355 -8.25 -1.79 2.33
C GLY A 355 -8.37 -1.60 3.83
N LEU A 356 -9.58 -1.27 4.28
CA LEU A 356 -9.92 -1.09 5.69
C LEU A 356 -11.41 -1.41 5.80
N ASP A 357 -11.78 -2.39 6.61
CA ASP A 357 -13.19 -2.75 6.81
C ASP A 357 -13.41 -3.37 8.20
N ILE A 358 -14.65 -3.38 8.67
CA ILE A 358 -15.05 -3.80 10.00
C ILE A 358 -15.88 -5.08 9.89
N ASN A 359 -15.52 -6.10 10.67
CA ASN A 359 -16.30 -7.31 10.77
C ASN A 359 -17.63 -7.00 11.48
N PRO A 360 -18.79 -7.09 10.81
CA PRO A 360 -20.08 -6.69 11.37
C PRO A 360 -20.60 -7.68 12.42
N LEU A 361 -20.00 -8.85 12.59
CA LEU A 361 -20.37 -9.80 13.64
C LEU A 361 -19.88 -9.38 15.03
N ASN A 362 -18.75 -8.67 15.11
CA ASN A 362 -18.03 -8.46 16.36
C ASN A 362 -17.35 -7.07 16.51
N GLY A 363 -17.35 -6.24 15.46
CA GLY A 363 -16.73 -4.91 15.46
C GLY A 363 -15.21 -4.91 15.21
N ASP A 364 -14.61 -6.06 14.88
CA ASP A 364 -13.17 -6.15 14.67
C ASP A 364 -12.74 -5.42 13.38
N LEU A 365 -11.79 -4.50 13.49
CA LEU A 365 -11.23 -3.77 12.35
C LEU A 365 -10.14 -4.61 11.66
N TRP A 366 -10.23 -4.72 10.34
CA TRP A 366 -9.21 -5.37 9.50
C TRP A 366 -8.67 -4.38 8.47
N SER A 367 -7.43 -4.59 8.03
CA SER A 367 -6.81 -3.78 6.99
C SER A 367 -5.85 -4.60 6.15
N THR A 368 -5.73 -4.22 4.88
CA THR A 368 -4.65 -4.69 3.99
C THR A 368 -3.66 -3.56 3.74
N GLU A 369 -2.39 -3.89 3.55
CA GLU A 369 -1.41 -2.90 3.13
C GLU A 369 -0.33 -3.42 2.17
N HIS A 370 0.14 -2.52 1.30
CA HIS A 370 1.26 -2.81 0.42
C HIS A 370 2.58 -2.81 1.19
N GLY A 371 3.34 -3.89 1.04
CA GLY A 371 4.74 -3.99 1.42
C GLY A 371 5.70 -3.30 0.46
N PRO A 372 7.01 -3.35 0.73
CA PRO A 372 8.05 -2.88 -0.18
C PRO A 372 8.19 -3.83 -1.39
N ARG A 373 9.17 -4.75 -1.40
CA ARG A 373 9.22 -5.86 -2.36
C ARG A 373 8.92 -7.16 -1.62
N GLY A 374 7.71 -7.67 -1.82
CA GLY A 374 7.10 -8.61 -0.86
C GLY A 374 6.60 -7.89 0.39
N GLY A 375 6.07 -8.64 1.34
CA GLY A 375 5.57 -8.12 2.61
C GLY A 375 4.27 -7.31 2.47
N ASP A 376 3.44 -7.64 1.48
CA ASP A 376 2.05 -7.19 1.50
C ASP A 376 1.32 -7.96 2.61
N GLU A 377 0.35 -7.32 3.28
CA GLU A 377 -0.19 -7.84 4.54
C GLU A 377 -1.72 -7.83 4.57
N LEU A 378 -2.30 -8.83 5.24
CA LEU A 378 -3.65 -8.77 5.82
C LEU A 378 -3.52 -8.72 7.35
N ASN A 379 -4.01 -7.65 7.96
CA ASN A 379 -3.81 -7.28 9.36
C ASN A 379 -5.15 -7.22 10.12
N PHE A 380 -5.11 -7.71 11.37
CA PHE A 380 -6.14 -7.50 12.40
C PHE A 380 -5.73 -6.27 13.21
N ILE A 381 -6.57 -5.25 13.27
CA ILE A 381 -6.21 -3.92 13.78
C ILE A 381 -6.75 -3.69 15.19
N GLU A 382 -5.84 -3.62 16.16
CA GLU A 382 -6.15 -3.44 17.57
C GLU A 382 -5.69 -2.08 18.12
N ALA A 383 -6.42 -1.62 19.14
CA ALA A 383 -6.24 -0.33 19.78
C ALA A 383 -4.85 -0.20 20.44
N GLY A 384 -4.06 0.78 19.99
CA GLY A 384 -2.75 1.12 20.54
C GLY A 384 -1.59 0.31 19.97
N ASN A 385 -1.87 -0.73 19.19
CA ASN A 385 -0.86 -1.67 18.71
C ASN A 385 0.05 -1.09 17.60
N ASN A 386 1.20 -1.74 17.42
CA ASN A 386 2.25 -1.34 16.51
C ASN A 386 2.49 -2.42 15.45
N TYR A 387 2.24 -2.11 14.18
CA TYR A 387 2.37 -3.02 13.03
C TYR A 387 3.78 -2.98 12.42
N GLY A 388 4.73 -2.35 13.11
CA GLY A 388 6.16 -2.58 12.94
C GLY A 388 6.84 -1.88 11.76
N TRP A 389 6.13 -1.38 10.75
CA TRP A 389 6.77 -0.58 9.70
C TRP A 389 7.36 0.72 10.30
N PRO A 390 8.58 1.16 9.92
CA PRO A 390 9.58 0.52 9.06
C PRO A 390 10.67 -0.23 9.86
N LEU A 391 10.44 -0.49 11.15
CA LEU A 391 11.37 -1.14 12.07
C LEU A 391 11.60 -2.60 11.67
N HIS A 392 10.56 -3.23 11.11
CA HIS A 392 10.56 -4.59 10.56
C HIS A 392 9.62 -4.66 9.35
N SER A 393 9.79 -5.69 8.52
CA SER A 393 8.90 -6.07 7.41
C SER A 393 9.28 -7.47 6.93
N LEU A 394 8.31 -8.28 6.51
CA LEU A 394 8.57 -9.58 5.86
C LEU A 394 9.01 -9.43 4.40
N GLY A 395 8.68 -8.29 3.77
CA GLY A 395 9.25 -7.85 2.51
C GLY A 395 10.64 -7.26 2.67
N LEU A 396 11.35 -7.12 1.54
CA LEU A 396 12.68 -6.53 1.46
C LEU A 396 12.63 -5.12 0.84
N ASN A 397 13.64 -4.30 1.08
CA ASN A 397 13.86 -3.11 0.25
C ASN A 397 14.01 -3.51 -1.23
N TYR A 398 13.62 -2.65 -2.17
CA TYR A 398 13.75 -2.92 -3.62
C TYR A 398 15.21 -3.17 -4.06
N SER A 399 16.20 -2.79 -3.25
CA SER A 399 17.62 -3.12 -3.37
C SER A 399 17.96 -4.60 -3.10
N GLY A 400 17.22 -5.28 -2.22
CA GLY A 400 17.51 -6.61 -1.69
C GLY A 400 17.93 -6.62 -0.22
N THR A 401 18.07 -5.45 0.41
CA THR A 401 18.46 -5.36 1.82
C THR A 401 17.25 -5.49 2.75
N GLU A 402 17.49 -5.98 3.98
CA GLU A 402 16.51 -5.96 5.07
C GLU A 402 15.90 -4.56 5.25
N VAL A 403 14.63 -4.48 5.68
CA VAL A 403 14.01 -3.25 6.14
C VAL A 403 14.19 -3.12 7.66
N ASN A 404 14.89 -2.07 8.09
CA ASN A 404 15.24 -1.83 9.49
C ASN A 404 15.41 -0.34 9.84
N PHE A 405 14.72 0.56 9.12
CA PHE A 405 14.85 2.01 9.34
C PHE A 405 14.42 2.39 10.75
N GLY A 406 15.20 3.25 11.42
CA GLY A 406 14.90 3.69 12.79
C GLY A 406 15.12 2.62 13.88
N ARG A 407 15.43 1.36 13.54
CA ARG A 407 15.66 0.29 14.53
C ARG A 407 16.81 0.62 15.49
N ASP A 408 17.91 1.17 14.97
CA ASP A 408 19.08 1.60 15.75
C ASP A 408 18.83 2.85 16.64
N GLU A 409 17.75 3.61 16.37
CA GLU A 409 17.36 4.77 17.17
C GLU A 409 16.51 4.38 18.39
N LEU A 410 15.97 3.16 18.40
CA LEU A 410 15.20 2.59 19.51
C LEU A 410 16.11 1.71 20.37
N GLU A 411 16.50 2.21 21.55
CA GLU A 411 17.41 1.50 22.50
C GLU A 411 16.95 0.08 22.88
N LEU A 412 15.68 -0.26 22.67
CA LEU A 412 15.03 -1.47 23.16
C LEU A 412 14.09 -2.19 22.16
N PHE A 413 14.06 -1.84 20.87
CA PHE A 413 13.13 -2.49 19.92
C PHE A 413 13.31 -4.01 19.86
N ARG A 414 12.19 -4.75 19.91
CA ARG A 414 12.13 -6.19 19.69
C ARG A 414 11.02 -6.54 18.72
N ILE A 415 11.17 -7.66 18.03
CA ILE A 415 10.14 -8.18 17.12
C ILE A 415 8.90 -8.62 17.91
N GLU A 416 9.04 -8.99 19.18
CA GLU A 416 7.92 -9.30 20.07
C GLU A 416 7.15 -8.05 20.57
N ASP A 417 7.61 -6.83 20.25
CA ASP A 417 6.92 -5.57 20.58
C ASP A 417 6.03 -5.05 19.41
N ILE A 418 5.86 -5.85 18.35
CA ILE A 418 5.03 -5.53 17.18
C ILE A 418 4.03 -6.66 16.87
N GLU A 419 2.90 -6.29 16.29
CA GLU A 419 1.93 -7.24 15.75
C GLU A 419 2.39 -7.72 14.37
N MET A 420 2.34 -9.03 14.15
CA MET A 420 2.63 -9.67 12.87
C MET A 420 1.34 -9.87 12.06
N PRO A 421 1.40 -9.82 10.72
CA PRO A 421 0.24 -9.99 9.88
C PRO A 421 -0.40 -11.37 10.00
N LYS A 422 -1.71 -11.45 9.74
CA LYS A 422 -2.45 -12.71 9.70
C LYS A 422 -2.18 -13.48 8.40
N VAL A 423 -1.84 -12.76 7.32
CA VAL A 423 -1.32 -13.30 6.06
C VAL A 423 -0.18 -12.41 5.57
N ASP A 424 0.99 -13.00 5.31
CA ASP A 424 2.08 -12.40 4.54
C ASP A 424 1.92 -12.81 3.06
N PHE A 425 1.90 -11.82 2.19
CA PHE A 425 1.94 -12.01 0.75
C PHE A 425 3.34 -11.63 0.24
N THR A 426 4.25 -12.61 0.29
CA THR A 426 5.58 -12.54 -0.32
C THR A 426 5.75 -13.69 -1.32
N PRO A 427 5.88 -13.43 -2.64
CA PRO A 427 5.94 -12.12 -3.30
C PRO A 427 4.68 -11.25 -3.19
N SER A 428 4.87 -9.93 -3.35
CA SER A 428 3.77 -8.95 -3.25
C SER A 428 2.85 -9.01 -4.50
N PRO A 429 1.55 -9.28 -4.32
CA PRO A 429 0.53 -9.22 -5.35
C PRO A 429 -0.07 -7.83 -5.51
N ALA A 430 0.40 -6.84 -4.73
CA ALA A 430 -0.19 -5.50 -4.58
C ALA A 430 -1.65 -5.57 -4.13
N VAL A 431 -1.88 -5.98 -2.87
CA VAL A 431 -3.21 -6.08 -2.25
C VAL A 431 -3.97 -4.76 -2.27
N SER A 432 -5.27 -4.81 -2.57
CA SER A 432 -6.15 -3.65 -2.67
C SER A 432 -7.17 -3.61 -1.53
N SER A 433 -8.43 -3.30 -1.84
CA SER A 433 -9.51 -3.23 -0.87
C SER A 433 -9.89 -4.58 -0.29
N ILE A 434 -10.57 -4.54 0.85
CA ILE A 434 -11.24 -5.68 1.47
C ILE A 434 -12.68 -5.32 1.78
N VAL A 435 -13.56 -6.33 1.80
CA VAL A 435 -14.91 -6.22 2.35
C VAL A 435 -15.30 -7.52 3.07
N PHE A 436 -15.95 -7.40 4.22
CA PHE A 436 -16.67 -8.46 4.89
C PHE A 436 -18.00 -8.68 4.17
N TYR A 437 -18.11 -9.76 3.41
CA TYR A 437 -19.29 -9.99 2.61
C TYR A 437 -20.52 -10.32 3.48
N GLN A 438 -21.59 -9.53 3.35
CA GLN A 438 -22.84 -9.69 4.11
C GLN A 438 -24.07 -10.01 3.25
N GLY A 439 -23.92 -10.00 1.93
CA GLY A 439 -25.03 -10.16 0.98
C GLY A 439 -25.73 -11.53 1.04
N ASP A 440 -26.98 -11.57 0.61
CA ASP A 440 -27.78 -12.80 0.53
C ASP A 440 -27.59 -13.58 -0.79
N ALA A 441 -26.90 -13.01 -1.79
CA ALA A 441 -26.67 -13.68 -3.09
C ALA A 441 -25.70 -14.87 -2.98
N PHE A 442 -24.73 -14.82 -2.06
CA PHE A 442 -23.74 -15.88 -1.81
C PHE A 442 -23.75 -16.29 -0.34
N PRO A 443 -24.82 -16.92 0.18
CA PRO A 443 -25.03 -17.09 1.62
C PRO A 443 -23.99 -17.98 2.31
N GLU A 444 -23.26 -18.84 1.58
CA GLU A 444 -22.13 -19.63 2.13
C GLU A 444 -20.82 -18.82 2.29
N ARG A 445 -20.84 -17.55 1.86
CA ARG A 445 -19.73 -16.57 1.96
C ARG A 445 -19.98 -15.48 2.99
N LYS A 446 -21.11 -15.49 3.71
CA LYS A 446 -21.32 -14.50 4.76
C LYS A 446 -20.18 -14.55 5.76
N ASP A 447 -19.72 -13.37 6.17
CA ASP A 447 -18.64 -13.16 7.13
C ASP A 447 -17.23 -13.56 6.61
N ASP A 448 -17.11 -14.03 5.36
CA ASP A 448 -15.81 -14.18 4.69
C ASP A 448 -15.28 -12.80 4.24
N ILE A 449 -13.96 -12.59 4.32
CA ILE A 449 -13.30 -11.42 3.72
C ILE A 449 -13.07 -11.69 2.23
N LEU A 450 -13.50 -10.77 1.37
CA LEU A 450 -13.05 -10.69 -0.03
C LEU A 450 -11.90 -9.69 -0.12
N LEU A 451 -10.86 -10.01 -0.90
CA LEU A 451 -9.65 -9.20 -1.04
C LEU A 451 -9.23 -9.11 -2.50
N GLY A 452 -9.10 -7.89 -3.01
CA GLY A 452 -8.66 -7.65 -4.39
C GLY A 452 -7.14 -7.53 -4.49
N THR A 453 -6.58 -7.77 -5.67
CA THR A 453 -5.17 -7.44 -5.95
C THR A 453 -4.98 -6.70 -7.27
N LEU A 454 -3.94 -5.87 -7.28
CA LEU A 454 -3.57 -5.01 -8.39
C LEU A 454 -2.53 -5.67 -9.30
N LYS A 455 -1.49 -6.30 -8.75
CA LYS A 455 -0.37 -6.85 -9.55
C LYS A 455 -0.63 -8.31 -9.93
N SER A 456 -1.12 -9.15 -9.02
CA SER A 456 -1.46 -10.54 -9.35
C SER A 456 -2.79 -10.70 -10.11
N GLN A 457 -3.58 -9.62 -10.23
CA GLN A 457 -4.86 -9.61 -10.95
C GLN A 457 -5.89 -10.64 -10.42
N GLN A 458 -5.90 -10.85 -9.11
CA GLN A 458 -6.68 -11.89 -8.44
C GLN A 458 -7.78 -11.30 -7.54
N LEU A 459 -8.80 -12.12 -7.30
CA LEU A 459 -9.76 -11.95 -6.21
C LEU A 459 -9.59 -13.11 -5.23
N PHE A 460 -9.13 -12.80 -4.02
CA PHE A 460 -9.04 -13.76 -2.91
C PHE A 460 -10.29 -13.73 -2.05
N ARG A 461 -10.48 -14.82 -1.33
CA ARG A 461 -11.43 -14.94 -0.24
C ARG A 461 -10.79 -15.67 0.95
N PHE A 462 -11.07 -15.17 2.15
CA PHE A 462 -10.60 -15.74 3.41
C PHE A 462 -11.77 -16.07 4.34
N SER A 463 -11.85 -17.31 4.82
CA SER A 463 -12.69 -17.67 5.97
C SER A 463 -11.97 -17.27 7.25
N ILE A 464 -12.62 -16.51 8.14
CA ILE A 464 -12.07 -16.07 9.42
C ILE A 464 -12.72 -16.83 10.59
N ASP A 465 -11.91 -17.23 11.57
CA ASP A 465 -12.36 -17.72 12.89
C ASP A 465 -11.61 -16.95 13.97
N GLU A 466 -12.34 -16.29 14.88
CA GLU A 466 -11.83 -15.25 15.77
C GLU A 466 -10.97 -14.21 15.00
N ASN A 467 -9.65 -14.21 15.19
CA ASN A 467 -8.70 -13.33 14.50
C ASN A 467 -7.72 -14.08 13.57
N ARG A 468 -8.13 -15.25 13.05
CA ARG A 468 -7.29 -16.14 12.23
C ARG A 468 -7.95 -16.49 10.91
N VAL A 469 -7.14 -16.49 9.85
CA VAL A 469 -7.50 -17.14 8.58
C VAL A 469 -7.50 -18.65 8.79
N ILE A 470 -8.64 -19.30 8.52
CA ILE A 470 -8.77 -20.77 8.56
C ILE A 470 -8.91 -21.40 7.17
N GLU A 471 -9.20 -20.59 6.15
CA GLU A 471 -9.29 -21.02 4.76
C GLU A 471 -8.93 -19.86 3.83
N GLN A 472 -8.24 -20.14 2.74
CA GLN A 472 -7.91 -19.18 1.68
C GLN A 472 -8.27 -19.79 0.32
N GLU A 473 -8.85 -18.99 -0.56
CA GLU A 473 -9.30 -19.39 -1.88
C GLU A 473 -9.08 -18.26 -2.88
N ILE A 474 -8.67 -18.59 -4.11
CA ILE A 474 -8.66 -17.64 -5.23
C ILE A 474 -9.97 -17.85 -6.00
N LEU A 475 -10.82 -16.83 -6.05
CA LEU A 475 -12.11 -16.84 -6.75
C LEU A 475 -11.97 -16.45 -8.22
N LEU A 476 -11.01 -15.56 -8.53
CA LEU A 476 -10.64 -15.14 -9.88
C LEU A 476 -9.12 -15.03 -9.97
N ASP A 477 -8.56 -15.53 -11.05
CA ASP A 477 -7.11 -15.60 -11.32
C ASP A 477 -6.82 -15.12 -12.75
N ASP A 478 -5.65 -14.51 -12.98
CA ASP A 478 -5.27 -13.82 -14.24
C ASP A 478 -6.39 -12.95 -14.84
N PHE A 479 -7.13 -12.24 -13.98
CA PHE A 479 -8.41 -11.63 -14.33
C PHE A 479 -8.29 -10.13 -14.66
N ALA A 480 -8.08 -9.30 -13.63
CA ALA A 480 -8.01 -7.85 -13.74
C ALA A 480 -7.42 -7.25 -12.47
N ARG A 481 -6.93 -6.00 -12.54
CA ARG A 481 -6.53 -5.24 -11.35
C ARG A 481 -7.76 -4.87 -10.53
N VAL A 482 -8.12 -5.67 -9.54
CA VAL A 482 -9.23 -5.36 -8.63
C VAL A 482 -8.75 -4.24 -7.70
N LYS A 483 -9.31 -3.04 -7.83
CA LYS A 483 -8.96 -1.88 -7.00
C LYS A 483 -9.90 -1.70 -5.82
N ASP A 484 -11.18 -2.03 -6.01
CA ASP A 484 -12.21 -1.94 -4.97
C ASP A 484 -13.27 -3.03 -5.11
N ILE A 485 -13.97 -3.32 -4.02
CA ILE A 485 -14.98 -4.39 -3.92
C ILE A 485 -16.14 -3.85 -3.08
N GLU A 486 -17.36 -3.92 -3.60
CA GLU A 486 -18.56 -3.53 -2.85
C GLU A 486 -19.64 -4.62 -2.84
N SER A 487 -20.48 -4.59 -1.80
CA SER A 487 -21.70 -5.40 -1.73
C SER A 487 -22.90 -4.57 -2.18
N GLY A 488 -23.56 -4.97 -3.26
CA GLY A 488 -24.75 -4.28 -3.77
C GLY A 488 -26.01 -4.52 -2.91
N VAL A 489 -27.05 -3.73 -3.18
CA VAL A 489 -28.33 -3.74 -2.44
C VAL A 489 -29.04 -5.11 -2.41
N ASP A 490 -28.90 -5.91 -3.47
CA ASP A 490 -29.45 -7.28 -3.57
C ASP A 490 -28.44 -8.35 -3.09
N GLY A 491 -27.30 -7.93 -2.51
CA GLY A 491 -26.23 -8.79 -2.02
C GLY A 491 -25.27 -9.29 -3.10
N GLU A 492 -25.36 -8.85 -4.35
CA GLU A 492 -24.38 -9.17 -5.40
C GLU A 492 -23.03 -8.48 -5.12
N ILE A 493 -21.92 -9.06 -5.59
CA ILE A 493 -20.57 -8.49 -5.38
C ILE A 493 -20.21 -7.66 -6.61
N TYR A 494 -19.75 -6.43 -6.41
CA TYR A 494 -19.27 -5.54 -7.46
C TYR A 494 -17.76 -5.34 -7.33
N LEU A 495 -17.04 -5.36 -8.46
CA LEU A 495 -15.59 -5.14 -8.51
C LEU A 495 -15.28 -3.91 -9.36
N LEU A 496 -14.52 -2.97 -8.79
CA LEU A 496 -13.96 -1.83 -9.50
C LEU A 496 -12.58 -2.21 -10.05
N LEU A 497 -12.44 -2.22 -11.39
CA LEU A 497 -11.27 -2.73 -12.09
C LEU A 497 -10.46 -1.57 -12.70
N GLU A 498 -9.20 -1.42 -12.28
CA GLU A 498 -8.31 -0.34 -12.73
C GLU A 498 -7.62 -0.71 -14.06
N ASN A 499 -7.72 0.14 -15.10
CA ASN A 499 -7.10 -0.13 -16.39
C ASN A 499 -6.78 1.13 -17.22
N SER A 500 -5.61 1.18 -17.86
CA SER A 500 -5.17 2.31 -18.70
C SER A 500 -5.96 2.46 -20.01
N GLU A 501 -6.54 1.37 -20.51
CA GLU A 501 -7.39 1.39 -21.73
C GLU A 501 -8.87 1.66 -21.39
N GLY A 502 -9.20 1.85 -20.11
CA GLY A 502 -10.55 2.17 -19.62
C GLY A 502 -10.96 1.26 -18.48
N SER A 503 -11.01 1.81 -17.26
CA SER A 503 -11.46 1.10 -16.06
C SER A 503 -12.93 0.66 -16.18
N LYS A 504 -13.33 -0.36 -15.42
CA LYS A 504 -14.67 -0.98 -15.49
C LYS A 504 -15.25 -1.23 -14.11
N ILE A 505 -16.57 -1.32 -14.02
CA ILE A 505 -17.26 -2.01 -12.92
C ILE A 505 -17.86 -3.29 -13.49
N VAL A 506 -17.61 -4.40 -12.80
CA VAL A 506 -18.22 -5.71 -13.08
C VAL A 506 -18.97 -6.22 -11.87
N ARG A 507 -19.89 -7.15 -12.09
CA ARG A 507 -20.71 -7.79 -11.06
C ARG A 507 -20.49 -9.30 -11.08
N LEU A 508 -20.37 -9.89 -9.90
CA LEU A 508 -20.42 -11.33 -9.71
C LEU A 508 -21.88 -11.69 -9.43
N ALA A 509 -22.60 -12.12 -10.47
CA ALA A 509 -23.99 -12.52 -10.37
C ALA A 509 -24.08 -14.02 -10.00
N PRO A 510 -24.90 -14.42 -9.02
CA PRO A 510 -25.05 -15.83 -8.66
C PRO A 510 -25.63 -16.66 -9.82
N GLU A 511 -25.32 -17.96 -9.85
CA GLU A 511 -25.96 -18.88 -10.77
C GLU A 511 -27.48 -18.87 -10.55
N ILE A 512 -28.25 -18.39 -11.54
CA ILE A 512 -29.72 -18.46 -11.51
C ILE A 512 -30.12 -19.92 -11.70
N ILE A 513 -30.23 -20.65 -10.59
CA ILE A 513 -30.88 -21.95 -10.55
C ILE A 513 -32.39 -21.70 -10.75
N ASP A 514 -32.86 -21.82 -11.99
CA ASP A 514 -34.28 -21.88 -12.32
C ASP A 514 -34.94 -22.96 -11.44
N ALA A 515 -35.74 -22.53 -10.45
CA ALA A 515 -36.43 -23.45 -9.56
C ALA A 515 -37.48 -24.26 -10.34
N PRO A 516 -37.49 -25.61 -10.22
CA PRO A 516 -38.29 -26.50 -11.07
C PRO A 516 -39.80 -26.53 -10.77
#